data_AF-A0A2H0L3M4-F1
#
_entry.id   AF-A0A2H0L3M4-F1
#
_cell.length_a   1.000
_cell.length_b   1.000
_cell.length_c   1.000
_cell.angle_alpha   90.00
_cell.angle_beta   90.00
_cell.angle_gamma   90.00
#
_symmetry.space_group_name_H-M   'P 1'
#
loop_
_entity.id
_entity.type
_entity.pdbx_description
1 polymer ?
#
loop_
_entity_poly.entity_id
_entity_poly.type
_entity_poly.pdbx_seq_one_letter_code
_entity_poly.pdbx_strand_id
1 'polypeptide(L)'
;TDEQLIRREWIKRYPELPLSNYRAYSATGIDLAISQSSNADFTAMVSAQVHGRREKLQVYILPNVVNKRLTALETLEQAKSISHTLGQGKLFIEDVGYQSSLVEHLKRENFPAKGVKIHGQDKYARLSAVSHLVQSGRVLFPEHGAEELILQLTGFGVEKHDDLVDAFSILLSMIIEEDNRPRSTGMSFRGKYNGEFDHLPADEREKKLIVRENLRKLFLL
;
A
#
# COMPACT_ATOMS: atom_id res chain seq x y z
N THR A 1 24.52 -3.52 -13.77
CA THR A 1 24.76 -4.91 -14.20
C THR A 1 23.45 -5.50 -14.67
N ASP A 2 23.46 -6.45 -15.60
CA ASP A 2 22.23 -7.01 -16.21
C ASP A 2 21.34 -7.82 -15.25
N GLU A 3 21.76 -7.99 -14.00
CA GLU A 3 21.07 -8.74 -12.95
C GLU A 3 20.09 -7.90 -12.10
N GLN A 4 20.00 -6.59 -12.31
CA GLN A 4 19.06 -5.74 -11.56
C GLN A 4 17.60 -6.00 -11.98
N LEU A 5 16.78 -6.42 -11.01
CA LEU A 5 15.35 -6.65 -11.20
C LEU A 5 14.55 -5.37 -11.48
N ILE A 6 14.97 -4.23 -10.93
CA ILE A 6 14.37 -2.92 -11.19
C ILE A 6 15.48 -1.97 -11.60
N ARG A 7 15.34 -1.38 -12.78
CA ARG A 7 16.32 -0.45 -13.33
C ARG A 7 15.89 1.00 -13.09
N ARG A 8 16.86 1.89 -12.91
CA ARG A 8 16.59 3.30 -12.60
C ARG A 8 15.80 4.00 -13.70
N GLU A 9 16.01 3.63 -14.97
CA GLU A 9 15.28 4.15 -16.13
C GLU A 9 13.80 3.73 -16.19
N TRP A 10 13.40 2.71 -15.43
CA TRP A 10 12.00 2.28 -15.32
C TRP A 10 11.21 3.11 -14.30
N ILE A 11 11.89 3.88 -13.45
CA ILE A 11 11.24 4.73 -12.45
C ILE A 11 10.57 5.91 -13.15
N LYS A 12 9.26 5.79 -13.38
CA LYS A 12 8.42 6.87 -13.88
C LYS A 12 7.91 7.71 -12.73
N ARG A 13 8.03 9.03 -12.85
CA ARG A 13 7.58 9.99 -11.84
C ARG A 13 6.19 10.55 -12.19
N TYR A 14 5.48 11.00 -11.17
CA TYR A 14 4.28 11.82 -11.34
C TYR A 14 4.41 13.10 -10.50
N PRO A 15 3.98 14.27 -11.04
CA PRO A 15 4.03 15.54 -10.31
C PRO A 15 2.85 15.70 -9.35
N GLU A 16 1.68 15.18 -9.73
CA GLU A 16 0.47 15.22 -8.93
C GLU A 16 -0.36 13.95 -9.13
N LEU A 17 -1.12 13.57 -8.10
CA LEU A 17 -2.00 12.42 -8.20
C LEU A 17 -3.21 12.74 -9.09
N PRO A 18 -3.62 11.79 -9.94
CA PRO A 18 -4.83 11.97 -10.72
C PRO A 18 -6.07 12.03 -9.81
N LEU A 19 -7.07 12.81 -10.25
CA LEU A 19 -8.33 12.95 -9.53
C LEU A 19 -8.96 11.57 -9.27
N SER A 20 -9.28 11.31 -8.01
CA SER A 20 -9.89 10.04 -7.58
C SER A 20 -11.32 9.93 -8.12
N ASN A 21 -11.53 9.06 -9.11
CA ASN A 21 -12.86 8.68 -9.57
C ASN A 21 -13.40 7.48 -8.75
N TYR A 22 -14.65 7.08 -9.01
CA TYR A 22 -15.33 5.99 -8.27
C TYR A 22 -14.68 4.60 -8.44
N ARG A 23 -13.71 4.46 -9.36
CA ARG A 23 -12.97 3.21 -9.59
C ARG A 23 -11.59 3.24 -8.92
N ALA A 24 -11.17 4.39 -8.41
CA ALA A 24 -9.91 4.51 -7.70
C ALA A 24 -10.06 4.03 -6.26
N TYR A 25 -9.04 3.36 -5.76
CA TYR A 25 -8.95 2.94 -4.36
C TYR A 25 -7.51 3.09 -3.87
N SER A 26 -7.34 3.06 -2.55
CA SER A 26 -6.02 3.11 -1.93
C SER A 26 -5.72 1.77 -1.29
N ALA A 27 -4.45 1.37 -1.29
CA ALA A 27 -3.98 0.16 -0.63
C ALA A 27 -2.57 0.35 -0.06
N THR A 28 -2.24 -0.43 0.97
CA THR A 28 -0.94 -0.42 1.63
C THR A 28 -0.44 -1.85 1.77
N GLY A 29 0.78 -2.13 1.31
CA GLY A 29 1.51 -3.35 1.63
C GLY A 29 2.31 -3.14 2.90
N ILE A 30 2.27 -4.09 3.82
CA ILE A 30 2.88 -4.03 5.13
C ILE A 30 3.72 -5.29 5.34
N ASP A 31 5.02 -5.08 5.49
CA ASP A 31 5.99 -6.09 5.88
C ASP A 31 6.30 -5.89 7.38
N LEU A 32 6.10 -6.95 8.17
CA LEU A 32 6.14 -6.86 9.63
C LEU A 32 7.53 -7.30 10.13
N ALA A 33 8.10 -6.50 11.04
CA ALA A 33 9.30 -6.92 11.74
C ALA A 33 9.07 -8.25 12.49
N ILE A 34 9.98 -9.21 12.30
CA ILE A 34 9.88 -10.56 12.87
C ILE A 34 10.24 -10.56 14.37
N SER A 35 11.11 -9.64 14.82
CA SER A 35 11.69 -9.64 16.17
C SER A 35 11.03 -8.63 17.13
N GLN A 36 10.75 -9.05 18.37
CA GLN A 36 10.24 -8.22 19.48
C GLN A 36 11.34 -7.54 20.33
N SER A 37 12.63 -7.71 19.97
CA SER A 37 13.75 -7.19 20.78
C SER A 37 14.04 -5.71 20.51
N SER A 38 14.87 -5.07 21.35
CA SER A 38 15.39 -3.70 21.09
C SER A 38 16.27 -3.59 19.83
N ASN A 39 16.65 -4.73 19.24
CA ASN A 39 17.29 -4.86 17.93
C ASN A 39 16.29 -5.22 16.81
N ALA A 40 14.99 -4.98 17.02
CA ALA A 40 13.93 -5.31 16.07
C ALA A 40 14.27 -4.90 14.63
N ASP A 41 13.87 -5.75 13.69
CA ASP A 41 13.89 -5.47 12.26
C ASP A 41 12.95 -4.28 11.96
N PHE A 42 13.04 -3.73 10.76
CA PHE A 42 12.18 -2.62 10.39
C PHE A 42 10.80 -3.13 9.98
N THR A 43 9.75 -2.44 10.42
CA THR A 43 8.42 -2.58 9.83
C THR A 43 8.34 -1.63 8.65
N ALA A 44 8.01 -2.17 7.49
CA ALA A 44 7.90 -1.41 6.26
C ALA A 44 6.44 -1.30 5.80
N MET A 45 6.04 -0.09 5.36
CA MET A 45 4.72 0.15 4.78
C MET A 45 4.84 1.00 3.52
N VAL A 46 4.30 0.49 2.43
CA VAL A 46 4.25 1.19 1.14
C VAL A 46 2.79 1.34 0.74
N SER A 47 2.36 2.59 0.51
CA SER A 47 0.99 2.91 0.10
C SER A 47 0.92 3.26 -1.38
N ALA A 48 -0.21 2.99 -2.01
CA ALA A 48 -0.51 3.46 -3.36
C ALA A 48 -1.96 3.88 -3.54
N GLN A 49 -2.18 4.78 -4.49
CA GLN A 49 -3.48 5.00 -5.12
C GLN A 49 -3.54 4.21 -6.44
N VAL A 50 -4.57 3.40 -6.60
CA VAL A 50 -4.75 2.52 -7.76
C VAL A 50 -5.89 3.03 -8.62
N HIS A 51 -5.67 3.09 -9.93
CA HIS A 51 -6.64 3.53 -10.93
C HIS A 51 -6.75 2.52 -12.08
N GLY A 52 -7.91 2.52 -12.72
CA GLY A 52 -8.16 1.67 -13.88
C GLY A 52 -8.23 0.18 -13.53
N ARG A 53 -8.09 -0.67 -14.54
CA ARG A 53 -8.13 -2.13 -14.42
C ARG A 53 -7.46 -2.78 -15.63
N ARG A 54 -6.89 -3.97 -15.48
CA ARG A 54 -6.26 -4.77 -16.55
C ARG A 54 -5.23 -3.93 -17.31
N GLU A 55 -5.39 -3.81 -18.63
CA GLU A 55 -4.50 -3.00 -19.48
C GLU A 55 -4.45 -1.53 -19.13
N LYS A 56 -5.45 -1.00 -18.41
CA LYS A 56 -5.50 0.39 -17.95
C LYS A 56 -5.10 0.55 -16.49
N LEU A 57 -4.59 -0.50 -15.83
CA LEU A 57 -4.14 -0.43 -14.45
C LEU A 57 -2.99 0.57 -14.33
N GLN A 58 -3.12 1.50 -13.39
CA GLN A 58 -2.09 2.45 -13.00
C GLN A 58 -2.01 2.48 -11.47
N VAL A 59 -0.80 2.36 -10.94
CA VAL A 59 -0.50 2.34 -9.52
C VAL A 59 0.42 3.51 -9.21
N TYR A 60 -0.05 4.44 -8.40
CA TYR A 60 0.70 5.62 -7.98
C TYR A 60 1.17 5.40 -6.55
N ILE A 61 2.47 5.10 -6.37
CA ILE A 61 3.09 4.96 -5.05
C ILE A 61 3.02 6.30 -4.33
N LEU A 62 2.63 6.32 -3.06
CA LEU A 62 2.50 7.55 -2.27
C LEU A 62 3.82 7.95 -1.61
N PRO A 63 4.05 9.26 -1.34
CA PRO A 63 5.32 9.76 -0.80
C PRO A 63 5.61 9.31 0.64
N ASN A 64 4.60 8.97 1.43
CA ASN A 64 4.77 8.63 2.84
C ASN A 64 5.05 7.15 3.06
N VAL A 65 6.24 6.69 2.63
CA VAL A 65 6.74 5.35 2.98
C VAL A 65 7.11 5.28 4.47
N VAL A 66 6.88 4.13 5.10
CA VAL A 66 7.31 3.87 6.47
C VAL A 66 8.39 2.81 6.43
N ASN A 67 9.55 3.09 7.02
CA ASN A 67 10.59 2.11 7.29
C ASN A 67 11.14 2.37 8.70
N LYS A 68 10.48 1.82 9.73
CA LYS A 68 10.78 2.15 11.14
C LYS A 68 10.74 0.91 12.01
N ARG A 69 11.54 0.90 13.08
CA ARG A 69 11.37 -0.08 14.16
C ARG A 69 10.12 0.29 14.95
N LEU A 70 9.09 -0.54 14.84
CA LEU A 70 7.81 -0.31 15.49
C LEU A 70 7.47 -1.51 16.38
N THR A 71 6.95 -1.25 17.57
CA THR A 71 6.28 -2.27 18.36
C THR A 71 4.99 -2.73 17.67
N ALA A 72 4.40 -3.83 18.13
CA ALA A 72 3.12 -4.32 17.59
C ALA A 72 1.99 -3.28 17.73
N LEU A 73 1.94 -2.54 18.84
CA LEU A 73 0.94 -1.49 19.06
C LEU A 73 1.17 -0.29 18.14
N GLU A 74 2.41 0.18 18.01
CA GLU A 74 2.73 1.28 17.09
C GLU A 74 2.45 0.90 15.64
N THR A 75 2.75 -0.34 15.25
CA THR A 75 2.42 -0.88 13.93
C THR A 75 0.91 -0.84 13.68
N LEU A 76 0.11 -1.28 14.66
CA LEU A 76 -1.34 -1.28 14.57
C LEU A 76 -1.88 0.15 14.40
N GLU A 77 -1.45 1.09 15.23
CA GLU A 77 -1.90 2.49 15.17
C GLU A 77 -1.44 3.18 13.88
N GLN A 78 -0.22 2.90 13.42
CA GLN A 78 0.28 3.40 12.13
C GLN A 78 -0.57 2.87 10.96
N ALA A 79 -0.89 1.56 10.94
CA ALA A 79 -1.71 0.96 9.90
C ALA A 79 -3.15 1.53 9.87
N LYS A 80 -3.76 1.73 11.05
CA LYS A 80 -5.07 2.38 11.17
C LYS A 80 -5.04 3.81 10.64
N SER A 81 -4.04 4.59 11.06
CA SER A 81 -3.86 5.98 10.64
C SER A 81 -3.75 6.09 9.12
N ILE A 82 -2.90 5.26 8.49
CA ILE A 82 -2.74 5.20 7.03
C ILE A 82 -4.07 4.84 6.36
N SER A 83 -4.71 3.73 6.76
CA SER A 83 -5.99 3.31 6.16
C SER A 83 -7.05 4.41 6.25
N HIS A 84 -7.21 5.00 7.43
CA HIS A 84 -8.22 6.04 7.67
C HIS A 84 -7.98 7.26 6.78
N THR A 85 -6.74 7.74 6.74
CA THR A 85 -6.30 8.91 5.95
C THR A 85 -6.50 8.67 4.45
N LEU A 86 -6.28 7.43 4.00
CA LEU A 86 -6.45 7.02 2.61
C LEU A 86 -7.89 6.66 2.21
N GLY A 87 -8.87 6.97 3.06
CA GLY A 87 -10.29 6.77 2.71
C GLY A 87 -10.79 5.36 2.98
N GLN A 88 -10.31 4.70 4.04
CA GLN A 88 -10.43 3.26 4.27
C GLN A 88 -9.61 2.47 3.25
N GLY A 89 -8.34 2.84 3.11
CA GLY A 89 -7.38 2.15 2.25
C GLY A 89 -7.14 0.72 2.71
N LYS A 90 -7.08 -0.22 1.78
CA LYS A 90 -6.86 -1.63 2.09
C LYS A 90 -5.50 -1.85 2.73
N LEU A 91 -5.42 -2.75 3.70
CA LEU A 91 -4.18 -3.12 4.38
C LEU A 91 -3.85 -4.57 4.02
N PHE A 92 -2.72 -4.78 3.33
CA PHE A 92 -2.20 -6.08 2.96
C PHE A 92 -1.00 -6.39 3.84
N ILE A 93 -1.18 -7.30 4.78
CA ILE A 93 -0.24 -7.53 5.87
C ILE A 93 0.35 -8.92 5.70
N GLU A 94 1.68 -9.05 5.73
CA GLU A 94 2.32 -10.37 5.73
C GLU A 94 1.78 -11.26 6.86
N ASP A 95 1.35 -12.47 6.52
CA ASP A 95 0.81 -13.45 7.47
C ASP A 95 1.95 -14.30 8.05
N VAL A 96 2.69 -13.74 9.00
CA VAL A 96 3.73 -14.46 9.76
C VAL A 96 3.14 -15.08 11.03
N GLY A 97 2.39 -16.18 10.86
CA GLY A 97 1.96 -17.07 11.95
C GLY A 97 1.30 -16.38 13.16
N TYR A 98 2.07 -16.16 14.24
CA TYR A 98 1.62 -15.61 15.54
C TYR A 98 0.99 -14.20 15.43
N GLN A 99 1.24 -13.48 14.34
CA GLN A 99 0.71 -12.13 14.09
C GLN A 99 -0.67 -12.09 13.43
N SER A 100 -1.32 -13.25 13.22
CA SER A 100 -2.73 -13.36 12.78
C SER A 100 -3.71 -12.55 13.65
N SER A 101 -3.35 -12.26 14.90
CA SER A 101 -4.10 -11.39 15.81
C SER A 101 -4.23 -9.94 15.35
N LEU A 102 -3.25 -9.39 14.62
CA LEU A 102 -3.26 -7.99 14.16
C LEU A 102 -4.28 -7.79 13.04
N VAL A 103 -4.33 -8.70 12.08
CA VAL A 103 -5.32 -8.67 10.98
C VAL A 103 -6.74 -8.80 11.54
N GLU A 104 -6.98 -9.73 12.46
CA GLU A 104 -8.29 -9.91 13.07
C GLU A 104 -8.69 -8.71 13.94
N HIS A 105 -7.74 -8.10 14.65
CA HIS A 105 -7.99 -6.87 15.40
C HIS A 105 -8.42 -5.72 14.47
N LEU A 106 -7.70 -5.49 13.38
CA LEU A 106 -8.03 -4.45 12.39
C LEU A 106 -9.43 -4.68 11.79
N LYS A 107 -9.76 -5.91 11.40
CA LYS A 107 -11.09 -6.26 10.90
C LYS A 107 -12.19 -6.00 11.92
N ARG A 108 -11.97 -6.36 13.19
CA ARG A 108 -12.92 -6.10 14.30
C ARG A 108 -13.17 -4.60 14.49
N GLU A 109 -12.18 -3.77 14.23
CA GLU A 109 -12.30 -2.30 14.23
C GLU A 109 -12.76 -1.71 12.89
N ASN A 110 -13.26 -2.54 11.96
CA ASN A 110 -13.75 -2.16 10.63
C ASN A 110 -12.71 -1.60 9.66
N PHE A 111 -11.42 -1.90 9.87
CA PHE A 111 -10.38 -1.61 8.89
C PHE A 111 -10.28 -2.74 7.85
N PRO A 112 -10.15 -2.42 6.54
CA PRO A 112 -10.12 -3.41 5.46
C PRO A 112 -8.76 -4.10 5.38
N ALA A 113 -8.49 -5.01 6.31
CA ALA A 113 -7.24 -5.77 6.40
C ALA A 113 -7.35 -7.18 5.81
N LYS A 114 -6.30 -7.61 5.09
CA LYS A 114 -6.13 -8.97 4.55
C LYS A 114 -4.71 -9.46 4.85
N GLY A 115 -4.62 -10.65 5.45
CA GLY A 115 -3.35 -11.37 5.60
C GLY A 115 -2.85 -11.93 4.26
N VAL A 116 -1.55 -11.83 4.01
CA VAL A 116 -0.88 -12.25 2.78
C VAL A 116 0.10 -13.37 3.10
N LYS A 117 -0.18 -14.57 2.59
CA LYS A 117 0.69 -15.73 2.79
C LYS A 117 1.84 -15.71 1.79
N ILE A 118 3.05 -15.52 2.30
CA ILE A 118 4.26 -15.69 1.51
C ILE A 118 4.64 -17.16 1.57
N HIS A 119 4.30 -17.92 0.51
CA HIS A 119 4.44 -19.39 0.46
C HIS A 119 5.90 -19.88 0.35
N GLY A 120 6.81 -19.35 1.17
CA GLY A 120 8.24 -19.69 1.12
C GLY A 120 8.95 -19.21 -0.16
N GLN A 121 8.30 -18.34 -0.95
CA GLN A 121 8.94 -17.67 -2.08
C GLN A 121 10.05 -16.78 -1.55
N ASP A 122 11.24 -16.85 -2.14
CA ASP A 122 12.31 -15.92 -1.82
C ASP A 122 11.96 -14.49 -2.29
N LYS A 123 12.70 -13.51 -1.76
CA LYS A 123 12.46 -12.09 -2.03
C LYS A 123 12.62 -11.74 -3.51
N TYR A 124 13.60 -12.39 -4.17
CA TYR A 124 13.86 -12.19 -5.60
C TYR A 124 12.66 -12.61 -6.45
N ALA A 125 12.08 -13.78 -6.19
CA ALA A 125 10.91 -14.29 -6.89
C ALA A 125 9.70 -13.36 -6.72
N ARG A 126 9.49 -12.83 -5.51
CA ARG A 126 8.40 -11.88 -5.22
C ARG A 126 8.54 -10.59 -6.02
N LEU A 127 9.71 -9.95 -5.97
CA LEU A 127 9.94 -8.72 -6.71
C LEU A 127 9.90 -8.96 -8.23
N SER A 128 10.50 -10.06 -8.69
CA SER A 128 10.50 -10.45 -10.10
C SER A 128 9.09 -10.59 -10.66
N ALA A 129 8.16 -11.17 -9.90
CA ALA A 129 6.77 -11.34 -10.32
C ALA A 129 6.04 -10.02 -10.62
N VAL A 130 6.43 -8.92 -9.95
CA VAL A 130 5.78 -7.61 -10.09
C VAL A 130 6.61 -6.59 -10.88
N SER A 131 7.89 -6.89 -11.14
CA SER A 131 8.84 -5.99 -11.82
C SER A 131 8.35 -5.47 -13.19
N HIS A 132 7.64 -6.31 -13.94
CA HIS A 132 7.08 -5.97 -15.25
C HIS A 132 6.10 -4.78 -15.19
N LEU A 133 5.43 -4.53 -14.05
CA LEU A 133 4.56 -3.36 -13.89
C LEU A 133 5.35 -2.06 -13.82
N VAL A 134 6.54 -2.09 -13.20
CA VAL A 134 7.45 -0.95 -13.15
C VAL A 134 8.06 -0.72 -14.53
N GLN A 135 8.57 -1.78 -15.15
CA GLN A 135 9.15 -1.72 -16.51
C GLN A 135 8.18 -1.16 -17.55
N SER A 136 6.91 -1.55 -17.49
CA SER A 136 5.86 -1.09 -18.42
C SER A 136 5.28 0.28 -18.08
N GLY A 137 5.77 0.95 -17.02
CA GLY A 137 5.29 2.26 -16.59
C GLY A 137 3.88 2.24 -16.00
N ARG A 138 3.39 1.08 -15.53
CA ARG A 138 2.13 0.97 -14.79
C ARG A 138 2.26 1.36 -13.33
N VAL A 139 3.48 1.36 -12.80
CA VAL A 139 3.80 1.88 -11.47
C VAL A 139 4.53 3.20 -11.63
N LEU A 140 4.02 4.23 -10.97
CA LEU A 140 4.60 5.57 -10.95
C LEU A 140 4.93 5.96 -9.51
N PHE A 141 6.00 6.73 -9.36
CA PHE A 141 6.55 7.16 -8.09
C PHE A 141 6.39 8.69 -7.93
N PRO A 142 6.23 9.19 -6.70
CA PRO A 142 6.14 10.62 -6.46
C PRO A 142 7.48 11.30 -6.76
N GLU A 143 7.49 12.60 -7.03
CA GLU A 143 8.75 13.35 -7.17
C GLU A 143 9.59 13.29 -5.88
N HIS A 144 8.94 13.27 -4.71
CA HIS A 144 9.57 13.28 -3.39
C HIS A 144 8.94 12.26 -2.42
N GLY A 145 9.67 11.87 -1.38
CA GLY A 145 9.19 11.03 -0.26
C GLY A 145 9.42 9.52 -0.45
N ALA A 146 9.59 9.06 -1.69
CA ALA A 146 9.84 7.64 -2.00
C ALA A 146 11.32 7.33 -2.31
N GLU A 147 12.26 8.21 -1.97
CA GLU A 147 13.69 8.07 -2.31
C GLU A 147 14.29 6.79 -1.70
N GLU A 148 13.97 6.48 -0.45
CA GLU A 148 14.48 5.28 0.23
C GLU A 148 13.98 4.00 -0.44
N LEU A 149 12.68 3.93 -0.76
CA LEU A 149 12.10 2.81 -1.50
C LEU A 149 12.79 2.63 -2.85
N ILE A 150 13.02 3.72 -3.58
CA ILE A 150 13.64 3.66 -4.91
C ILE A 150 15.11 3.25 -4.84
N LEU A 151 15.83 3.70 -3.81
CA LEU A 151 17.18 3.25 -3.54
C LEU A 151 17.20 1.73 -3.32
N GLN A 152 16.34 1.20 -2.43
CA GLN A 152 16.27 -0.23 -2.19
C GLN A 152 15.83 -1.03 -3.42
N LEU A 153 14.86 -0.55 -4.21
CA LEU A 153 14.42 -1.22 -5.43
C LEU A 153 15.52 -1.30 -6.49
N THR A 154 16.22 -0.19 -6.73
CA THR A 154 17.28 -0.13 -7.75
C THR A 154 18.61 -0.74 -7.29
N GLY A 155 18.82 -0.84 -5.98
CA GLY A 155 19.96 -1.51 -5.35
C GLY A 155 19.67 -2.93 -4.85
N PHE A 156 18.50 -3.50 -5.19
CA PHE A 156 18.08 -4.80 -4.68
C PHE A 156 19.11 -5.90 -4.94
N GLY A 157 19.38 -6.73 -3.93
CA GLY A 157 20.42 -7.77 -3.95
C GLY A 157 21.83 -7.28 -3.59
N VAL A 158 22.04 -5.96 -3.49
CA VAL A 158 23.31 -5.35 -3.04
C VAL A 158 23.11 -4.60 -1.72
N GLU A 159 21.97 -3.93 -1.54
CA GLU A 159 21.66 -3.17 -0.34
C GLU A 159 21.50 -4.07 0.90
N LYS A 160 21.84 -3.52 2.07
CA LYS A 160 21.78 -4.22 3.36
C LYS A 160 20.36 -4.42 3.90
N HIS A 161 19.42 -3.59 3.43
CA HIS A 161 18.03 -3.56 3.87
C HIS A 161 17.10 -3.60 2.66
N ASP A 162 16.04 -4.39 2.76
CA ASP A 162 15.07 -4.65 1.69
C ASP A 162 13.62 -4.71 2.18
N ASP A 163 13.35 -4.28 3.42
CA ASP A 163 12.03 -4.31 4.04
C ASP A 163 10.98 -3.52 3.21
N LEU A 164 11.37 -2.35 2.64
CA LEU A 164 10.48 -1.57 1.77
C LEU A 164 10.20 -2.30 0.43
N VAL A 165 11.15 -3.11 -0.05
CA VAL A 165 10.97 -3.91 -1.27
C VAL A 165 9.99 -5.04 -1.02
N ASP A 166 10.01 -5.64 0.17
CA ASP A 166 9.06 -6.66 0.58
C ASP A 166 7.64 -6.08 0.69
N ALA A 167 7.48 -4.95 1.38
CA ALA A 167 6.20 -4.25 1.47
C ALA A 167 5.66 -3.82 0.09
N PHE A 168 6.53 -3.33 -0.80
CA PHE A 168 6.20 -3.00 -2.18
C PHE A 168 5.74 -4.23 -2.99
N SER A 169 6.45 -5.35 -2.85
CA SER A 169 6.15 -6.59 -3.54
C SER A 169 4.82 -7.18 -3.08
N ILE A 170 4.53 -7.12 -1.77
CA ILE A 170 3.22 -7.48 -1.20
C ILE A 170 2.13 -6.61 -1.82
N LEU A 171 2.29 -5.29 -1.77
CA LEU A 171 1.31 -4.33 -2.29
C LEU A 171 0.93 -4.65 -3.75
N LEU A 172 1.92 -4.76 -4.63
CA LEU A 172 1.68 -4.98 -6.06
C LEU A 172 1.09 -6.37 -6.34
N SER A 173 1.55 -7.40 -5.64
CA SER A 173 1.02 -8.77 -5.81
C SER A 173 -0.48 -8.80 -5.50
N MET A 174 -0.89 -8.15 -4.43
CA MET A 174 -2.30 -8.08 -4.03
C MET A 174 -3.14 -7.23 -4.98
N ILE A 175 -2.60 -6.12 -5.48
CA ILE A 175 -3.27 -5.31 -6.51
C ILE A 175 -3.52 -6.14 -7.78
N ILE A 176 -2.53 -6.92 -8.24
CA ILE A 176 -2.70 -7.82 -9.40
C ILE A 176 -3.76 -8.90 -9.12
N GLU A 177 -3.71 -9.52 -7.94
CA GLU A 177 -4.70 -10.54 -7.54
C GLU A 177 -6.11 -9.95 -7.60
N GLU A 178 -6.32 -8.75 -7.04
CA GLU A 178 -7.60 -8.07 -7.07
C GLU A 178 -8.02 -7.61 -8.47
N ASP A 179 -7.08 -7.13 -9.28
CA ASP A 179 -7.33 -6.72 -10.65
C ASP A 179 -7.85 -7.87 -11.52
N ASN A 180 -7.36 -9.09 -11.27
CA ASN A 180 -7.72 -10.31 -12.00
C ASN A 180 -9.06 -10.93 -11.58
N ARG A 181 -9.59 -10.62 -10.38
CA ARG A 181 -10.83 -11.23 -9.89
C ARG A 181 -12.06 -10.88 -10.77
N PRO A 182 -12.85 -11.86 -11.25
CA PRO A 182 -14.06 -11.57 -12.01
C PRO A 182 -15.06 -10.76 -11.16
N ARG A 183 -15.77 -9.80 -11.77
CA ARG A 183 -16.83 -9.09 -11.06
C ARG A 183 -18.00 -10.04 -10.88
N SER A 184 -18.36 -10.36 -9.64
CA SER A 184 -19.71 -10.85 -9.35
C SER A 184 -20.68 -9.68 -9.52
N THR A 185 -21.79 -9.90 -10.22
CA THR A 185 -22.83 -8.90 -10.57
C THR A 185 -23.64 -8.41 -9.35
N GLY A 186 -23.14 -8.55 -8.11
CA GLY A 186 -23.92 -8.37 -6.89
C GLY A 186 -23.23 -7.61 -5.76
N MET A 187 -22.19 -6.82 -6.04
CA MET A 187 -21.56 -6.00 -5.00
C MET A 187 -22.18 -4.61 -5.01
N SER A 188 -23.00 -4.31 -4.01
CA SER A 188 -23.59 -3.00 -3.77
C SER A 188 -22.51 -1.93 -3.85
N PHE A 189 -22.68 -1.01 -4.80
CA PHE A 189 -21.83 0.16 -4.97
C PHE A 189 -21.99 1.06 -3.74
N ARG A 190 -21.12 0.87 -2.77
CA ARG A 190 -20.89 1.85 -1.70
C ARG A 190 -20.12 3.02 -2.32
N GLY A 191 -20.68 4.22 -2.19
CA GLY A 191 -20.14 5.45 -2.79
C GLY A 191 -18.73 5.79 -2.28
N LYS A 192 -18.19 6.94 -2.72
CA LYS A 192 -16.93 7.48 -2.19
C LYS A 192 -17.02 7.43 -0.66
N TYR A 193 -16.07 6.75 -0.01
CA TYR A 193 -15.97 6.63 1.46
C TYR A 193 -16.91 5.63 2.15
N ASN A 194 -17.45 4.64 1.43
CA ASN A 194 -18.15 3.48 2.01
C ASN A 194 -19.36 3.80 2.92
N GLY A 195 -19.91 5.01 2.80
CA GLY A 195 -21.00 5.50 3.64
C GLY A 195 -20.60 5.81 5.08
N GLU A 196 -19.29 5.98 5.35
CA GLU A 196 -18.75 6.30 6.67
C GLU A 196 -19.40 7.56 7.29
N PHE A 197 -19.90 8.49 6.47
CA PHE A 197 -20.58 9.70 6.91
C PHE A 197 -22.06 9.77 6.47
N ASP A 198 -22.64 8.66 5.99
CA ASP A 198 -24.03 8.65 5.51
C ASP A 198 -25.05 8.80 6.66
N HIS A 199 -24.60 8.61 7.91
CA HIS A 199 -25.38 8.85 9.11
C HIS A 199 -25.42 10.33 9.53
N LEU A 200 -24.62 11.20 8.90
CA LEU A 200 -24.55 12.63 9.24
C LEU A 200 -25.46 13.47 8.33
N PRO A 201 -25.98 14.61 8.83
CA PRO A 201 -26.61 15.63 8.00
C PRO A 201 -25.70 16.09 6.85
N ALA A 202 -26.30 16.52 5.73
CA ALA A 202 -25.57 16.79 4.49
C ALA A 202 -24.44 17.83 4.65
N ASP A 203 -24.66 18.86 5.45
CA ASP A 203 -23.71 19.95 5.72
C ASP A 203 -22.57 19.52 6.65
N GLU A 204 -22.85 18.68 7.65
CA GLU A 204 -21.82 18.07 8.50
C GLU A 204 -20.98 17.05 7.73
N ARG A 205 -21.63 16.25 6.89
CA ARG A 205 -20.98 15.32 5.98
C ARG A 205 -19.99 16.04 5.08
N GLU A 206 -20.40 17.15 4.46
CA GLU A 206 -19.52 17.94 3.58
C GLU A 206 -18.30 18.50 4.33
N LYS A 207 -18.47 19.04 5.54
CA LYS A 207 -17.34 19.50 6.37
C LYS A 207 -16.37 18.38 6.72
N LYS A 208 -16.87 17.21 7.12
CA LYS A 208 -16.03 16.03 7.43
C LYS A 208 -15.28 15.55 6.20
N LEU A 209 -15.92 15.58 5.04
CA LEU A 209 -15.29 15.24 3.76
C LEU A 209 -14.17 16.22 3.40
N ILE A 210 -14.38 17.53 3.56
CA ILE A 210 -13.36 18.55 3.31
C ILE A 210 -12.16 18.39 4.24
N VAL A 211 -12.40 18.21 5.55
CA VAL A 211 -11.31 18.00 6.52
C VAL A 211 -10.51 16.75 6.17
N ARG A 212 -11.19 15.66 5.82
CA ARG A 212 -10.52 14.42 5.41
C ARG A 212 -9.74 14.59 4.11
N GLU A 213 -10.27 15.32 3.14
CA GLU A 213 -9.58 15.57 1.87
C GLU A 213 -8.35 16.46 2.08
N ASN A 214 -8.39 17.39 3.03
CA ASN A 214 -7.24 18.19 3.45
C ASN A 214 -6.19 17.34 4.19
N LEU A 215 -6.59 16.46 5.11
CA LEU A 215 -5.67 15.52 5.77
C LEU A 215 -5.03 14.57 4.77
N ARG A 216 -5.83 14.10 3.80
CA ARG A 216 -5.35 13.28 2.70
C ARG A 216 -4.33 14.05 1.86
N LYS A 217 -4.60 15.30 1.50
CA LYS A 217 -3.61 16.14 0.79
C LYS A 217 -2.32 16.31 1.57
N LEU A 218 -2.39 16.50 2.90
CA LEU A 218 -1.20 16.60 3.75
C LEU A 218 -0.40 15.28 3.78
N PHE A 219 -1.07 14.13 3.70
CA PHE A 219 -0.45 12.81 3.56
C PHE A 219 0.00 12.50 2.13
N LEU A 220 -0.26 13.38 1.16
CA LEU A 220 0.12 13.19 -0.23
C LEU A 220 1.17 14.21 -0.70
N LEU A 221 1.52 15.15 0.17
CA LEU A 221 2.66 16.06 0.08
C LEU A 221 3.87 15.43 0.76
#